data_AF-A0A1A8BVF0-F1
#
_entry.id   AF-A0A1A8BVF0-F1
#
_cell.length_a   1.000
_cell.length_b   1.000
_cell.length_c   1.000
_cell.angle_alpha   90.00
_cell.angle_beta   90.00
_cell.angle_gamma   90.00
#
_symmetry.space_group_name_H-M   'P 1'
#
loop_
_entity.id
_entity.type
_entity.pdbx_description
1 polymer ?
#
loop_
_entity_poly.entity_id
_entity_poly.type
_entity_poly.pdbx_seq_one_letter_code
_entity_poly.pdbx_strand_id
1 'polypeptide(L)'
;MEEEEFEFAEDLDAILHLSPQVQLAIEQVFPIQDPLDKEDFNAVEYINTLFPTEQSLANIDDVVNKIRLKIRRLDDDIRTVVRGQTNVGQDGQQALEEAQIAIQQLFGKIKDIKDKAEKSEQMVKEITRDIKQLDHAKRHLTTSITTLNHLHMLAGGVDSLEAMTRKRQYGEVANLLQGVVNVLEHFHKYMGIPQIRQLSERVKAAQSELGTQILADFEEAFPSQGSKRPGGPSNVLRDACLVANVLDPRIKQEIIKKFIRQHLSEYLVLFQENQDVAWLDKIDRRYAWIKRQLLDYEEKYGRMFPDEWCMTERIAVEFCHITKVELAKVMRTRAKEIEVKLLLFAIQRTTNFEGLLSKRFTGCTLTDIPGKKRPESPLDPTNPFLDESGEDVGAEKDEEFAKPRKPKAPDNPFHGIISKCFEPHLYVYIESQD
;
A
#
# COMPACT_ATOMS: atom_id res chain seq x y z
N MET A 1 28.88 -76.15 54.14
CA MET A 1 28.52 -75.68 55.50
C MET A 1 29.72 -75.05 56.21
N GLU A 2 30.96 -75.47 55.96
CA GLU A 2 32.15 -74.74 56.46
C GLU A 2 32.60 -73.56 55.57
N GLU A 3 32.28 -73.54 54.27
CA GLU A 3 32.63 -72.40 53.38
C GLU A 3 31.69 -71.19 53.53
N GLU A 4 30.42 -71.39 53.88
CA GLU A 4 29.45 -70.28 54.09
C GLU A 4 29.66 -69.56 55.44
N GLU A 5 30.29 -70.20 56.43
CA GLU A 5 30.66 -69.54 57.70
C GLU A 5 31.90 -68.64 57.57
N PHE A 6 32.75 -68.87 56.56
CA PHE A 6 33.96 -68.07 56.32
C PHE A 6 33.65 -66.77 55.53
N GLU A 7 32.73 -66.79 54.56
CA GLU A 7 32.33 -65.58 53.81
C GLU A 7 31.63 -64.55 54.70
N PHE A 8 30.81 -64.99 55.67
CA PHE A 8 30.17 -64.08 56.63
C PHE A 8 31.16 -63.40 57.59
N ALA A 9 32.32 -64.01 57.84
CA ALA A 9 33.36 -63.44 58.71
C ALA A 9 34.17 -62.35 57.99
N GLU A 10 34.47 -62.52 56.69
CA GLU A 10 35.17 -61.49 55.90
C GLU A 10 34.28 -60.27 55.62
N ASP A 11 32.98 -60.46 55.40
CA ASP A 11 32.03 -59.35 55.22
C ASP A 11 31.82 -58.53 56.51
N LEU A 12 31.90 -59.14 57.70
CA LEU A 12 31.85 -58.40 58.97
C LEU A 12 33.13 -57.57 59.20
N ASP A 13 34.29 -58.06 58.79
CA ASP A 13 35.58 -57.36 58.93
C ASP A 13 35.66 -56.16 57.96
N ALA A 14 35.04 -56.25 56.78
CA ALA A 14 34.90 -55.14 55.85
C ALA A 14 33.93 -54.05 56.34
N ILE A 15 32.92 -54.39 57.13
CA ILE A 15 31.97 -53.43 57.75
C ILE A 15 32.66 -52.59 58.85
N LEU A 16 33.75 -53.07 59.44
CA LEU A 16 34.49 -52.39 60.51
C LEU A 16 35.54 -51.38 60.02
N HIS A 17 35.88 -51.37 58.71
CA HIS A 17 36.84 -50.43 58.13
C HIS A 17 36.16 -49.34 57.30
N LEU A 18 35.77 -48.25 57.98
CA LEU A 18 35.22 -47.05 57.35
C LEU A 18 36.31 -46.31 56.55
N SER A 19 35.96 -45.73 55.40
CA SER A 19 36.92 -44.99 54.57
C SER A 19 37.47 -43.76 55.31
N PRO A 20 38.71 -43.31 55.00
CA PRO A 20 39.34 -42.18 55.70
C PRO A 20 38.52 -40.88 55.63
N GLN A 21 37.76 -40.69 54.54
CA GLN A 21 36.89 -39.52 54.38
C GLN A 21 35.65 -39.60 55.28
N VAL A 22 35.12 -40.81 55.49
CA VAL A 22 33.97 -41.05 56.37
C VAL A 22 34.40 -40.91 57.83
N GLN A 23 35.57 -41.42 58.20
CA GLN A 23 36.14 -41.23 59.54
C GLN A 23 36.33 -39.75 59.87
N LEU A 24 36.92 -38.96 58.96
CA LEU A 24 37.08 -37.50 59.13
C LEU A 24 35.75 -36.76 59.25
N ALA A 25 34.73 -37.18 58.51
CA ALA A 25 33.39 -36.59 58.60
C ALA A 25 32.71 -36.95 59.92
N ILE A 26 32.89 -38.18 60.41
CA ILE A 26 32.38 -38.62 61.72
C ILE A 26 33.05 -37.85 62.84
N GLU A 27 34.37 -37.65 62.81
CA GLU A 27 35.11 -36.85 63.81
C GLU A 27 34.68 -35.37 63.85
N GLN A 28 34.26 -34.79 62.71
CA GLN A 28 33.75 -33.43 62.65
C GLN A 28 32.35 -33.27 63.24
N VAL A 29 31.49 -34.29 63.11
CA VAL A 29 30.09 -34.27 63.56
C VAL A 29 29.95 -34.77 65.00
N PHE A 30 30.78 -35.74 65.38
CA PHE A 30 30.90 -36.31 66.73
C PHE A 30 32.34 -36.14 67.23
N PRO A 31 32.69 -35.00 67.83
CA PRO A 31 34.01 -34.82 68.41
C PRO A 31 34.21 -35.81 69.56
N ILE A 32 35.17 -36.72 69.39
CA ILE A 32 35.46 -37.82 70.31
C ILE A 32 35.99 -37.25 71.63
N GLN A 33 35.11 -37.07 72.62
CA GLN A 33 35.48 -36.59 73.97
C GLN A 33 35.65 -37.72 74.98
N ASP A 34 35.16 -38.92 74.71
CA ASP A 34 35.32 -40.09 75.59
C ASP A 34 36.67 -40.78 75.30
N PRO A 35 37.55 -40.95 76.30
CA PRO A 35 38.78 -41.72 76.14
C PRO A 35 38.57 -43.15 75.64
N LEU A 36 37.39 -43.75 75.88
CA LEU A 36 37.03 -45.10 75.45
C LEU A 36 36.85 -45.25 73.94
N ASP A 37 36.62 -44.15 73.23
CA ASP A 37 36.31 -44.13 71.79
C ASP A 37 37.57 -43.94 70.91
N LYS A 38 38.77 -43.85 71.52
CA LYS A 38 40.04 -43.69 70.81
C LYS A 38 40.53 -45.02 70.25
N GLU A 39 41.03 -45.02 69.01
CA GLU A 39 41.60 -46.23 68.37
C GLU A 39 42.78 -46.81 69.17
N ASP A 40 43.60 -45.96 69.81
CA ASP A 40 44.73 -46.36 70.66
C ASP A 40 44.37 -46.52 72.16
N PHE A 41 43.14 -46.95 72.48
CA PHE A 41 42.70 -47.03 73.88
C PHE A 41 43.59 -47.97 74.73
N ASN A 42 44.30 -47.38 75.70
CA ASN A 42 45.11 -48.13 76.66
C ASN A 42 44.35 -48.32 77.98
N ALA A 43 43.80 -49.53 78.16
CA ALA A 43 43.05 -49.90 79.35
C ALA A 43 43.86 -49.74 80.65
N VAL A 44 45.17 -50.00 80.64
CA VAL A 44 46.03 -49.91 81.81
C VAL A 44 46.23 -48.44 82.21
N GLU A 45 46.50 -47.58 81.23
CA GLU A 45 46.64 -46.14 81.45
C GLU A 45 45.33 -45.53 81.96
N TYR A 46 44.20 -45.92 81.36
CA TYR A 46 42.87 -45.47 81.76
C TYR A 46 42.52 -45.89 83.20
N ILE A 47 42.77 -47.14 83.58
CA ILE A 47 42.58 -47.62 84.96
C ILE A 47 43.49 -46.85 85.92
N ASN A 48 44.75 -46.60 85.55
CA ASN A 48 45.69 -45.82 86.35
C ASN A 48 45.27 -44.34 86.48
N THR A 49 44.55 -43.77 85.50
CA THR A 49 43.95 -42.42 85.65
C THR A 49 42.76 -42.40 86.62
N LEU A 50 42.00 -43.50 86.70
CA LEU A 50 40.88 -43.64 87.62
C LEU A 50 41.34 -43.93 89.05
N PHE A 51 42.46 -44.66 89.20
CA PHE A 51 43.07 -45.00 90.48
C PHE A 51 44.57 -44.66 90.53
N PRO A 52 44.97 -43.37 90.64
CA PRO A 52 46.36 -42.96 90.55
C PRO A 52 47.23 -43.36 91.75
N THR A 53 46.62 -43.66 92.90
CA THR A 53 47.32 -44.00 94.14
C THR A 53 46.61 -45.15 94.85
N GLU A 54 47.33 -45.91 95.69
CA GLU A 54 46.79 -47.07 96.41
C GLU A 54 45.61 -46.72 97.33
N GLN A 55 45.55 -45.48 97.83
CA GLN A 55 44.42 -44.97 98.62
C GLN A 55 43.14 -44.78 97.78
N SER A 56 43.24 -44.57 96.47
CA SER A 56 42.11 -44.39 95.55
C SER A 56 41.29 -45.68 95.35
N LEU A 57 41.89 -46.85 95.60
CA LEU A 57 41.25 -48.16 95.52
C LEU A 57 40.12 -48.34 96.53
N ALA A 58 40.06 -47.53 97.59
CA ALA A 58 38.96 -47.54 98.54
C ALA A 58 37.60 -47.20 97.89
N ASN A 59 37.59 -46.47 96.76
CA ASN A 59 36.38 -46.04 96.05
C ASN A 59 36.02 -46.95 94.85
N ILE A 60 36.60 -48.16 94.78
CA ILE A 60 36.44 -49.04 93.62
C ILE A 60 34.98 -49.42 93.37
N ASP A 61 34.22 -49.70 94.41
CA ASP A 61 32.81 -50.11 94.30
C ASP A 61 31.93 -49.00 93.72
N ASP A 62 32.19 -47.74 94.07
CA ASP A 62 31.44 -46.58 93.54
C ASP A 62 31.71 -46.35 92.05
N VAL A 63 32.98 -46.48 91.64
CA VAL A 63 33.39 -46.37 90.23
C VAL A 63 32.79 -47.53 89.42
N VAL A 64 32.86 -48.76 89.94
CA VAL A 64 32.24 -49.94 89.31
C VAL A 64 30.72 -49.77 89.17
N ASN A 65 30.04 -49.26 90.20
CA ASN A 65 28.60 -49.01 90.13
C ASN A 65 28.25 -47.91 89.12
N LYS A 66 29.06 -46.84 89.03
CA LYS A 66 28.89 -45.78 88.03
C LYS A 66 29.07 -46.32 86.61
N ILE A 67 30.07 -47.18 86.38
CA ILE A 67 30.28 -47.85 85.09
C ILE A 67 29.11 -48.79 84.77
N ARG A 68 28.66 -49.61 85.73
CA ARG A 68 27.48 -50.47 85.55
C ARG A 68 26.22 -49.69 85.19
N LEU A 69 26.01 -48.52 85.80
CA LEU A 69 24.87 -47.67 85.52
C LEU A 69 24.97 -46.99 84.15
N LYS A 70 26.19 -46.61 83.74
CA LYS A 70 26.46 -46.15 82.37
C LYS A 70 26.18 -47.25 81.34
N ILE A 71 26.66 -48.47 81.55
CA ILE A 71 26.40 -49.61 80.67
C ILE A 71 24.90 -49.82 80.48
N ARG A 72 24.13 -49.85 81.58
CA ARG A 72 22.66 -50.01 81.50
C ARG A 72 21.96 -48.90 80.73
N ARG A 73 22.39 -47.64 80.90
CA ARG A 73 21.82 -46.51 80.13
C ARG A 73 22.14 -46.64 78.64
N LEU A 74 23.39 -46.96 78.32
CA LEU A 74 23.83 -47.19 76.94
C LEU A 74 23.05 -48.34 76.29
N ASP A 75 22.82 -49.44 77.02
CA ASP A 75 22.00 -50.56 76.54
C ASP A 75 20.54 -50.15 76.25
N ASP A 76 19.94 -49.30 77.09
CA ASP A 76 18.57 -48.79 76.88
C ASP A 76 18.51 -47.77 75.73
N ASP A 77 19.52 -46.92 75.57
CA ASP A 77 19.65 -45.98 74.46
C ASP A 77 19.84 -46.73 73.13
N ILE A 78 20.75 -47.72 73.10
CA ILE A 78 20.97 -48.61 71.94
C ILE A 78 19.66 -49.31 71.58
N ARG A 79 18.95 -49.90 72.56
CA ARG A 79 17.67 -50.59 72.32
C ARG A 79 16.63 -49.64 71.70
N THR A 80 16.59 -48.40 72.15
CA THR A 80 15.64 -47.39 71.65
C THR A 80 15.98 -46.98 70.22
N VAL A 81 17.25 -46.72 69.93
CA VAL A 81 17.72 -46.35 68.58
C VAL A 81 17.54 -47.51 67.60
N VAL A 82 17.90 -48.73 67.98
CA VAL A 82 17.74 -49.92 67.13
C VAL A 82 16.26 -50.15 66.79
N ARG A 83 15.35 -50.04 67.77
CA ARG A 83 13.90 -50.16 67.51
C ARG A 83 13.36 -49.03 66.62
N GLY A 84 13.85 -47.80 66.79
CA GLY A 84 13.48 -46.66 65.94
C GLY A 84 13.97 -46.82 64.50
N GLN A 85 15.17 -47.35 64.30
CA GLN A 85 15.76 -47.62 62.99
C GLN A 85 15.01 -48.71 62.22
N THR A 86 14.57 -49.80 62.88
CA THR A 86 13.84 -50.89 62.21
C THR A 86 12.55 -50.41 61.53
N ASN A 87 11.78 -49.54 62.19
CA ASN A 87 10.50 -49.06 61.66
C ASN A 87 10.70 -48.01 60.56
N VAL A 88 11.63 -47.06 60.75
CA VAL A 88 11.90 -45.99 59.77
C VAL A 88 12.50 -46.55 58.48
N GLY A 89 13.32 -47.61 58.57
CA GLY A 89 13.86 -48.29 57.40
C GLY A 89 12.77 -48.97 56.56
N GLN A 90 11.83 -49.67 57.21
CA GLN A 90 10.71 -50.31 56.51
C GLN A 90 9.74 -49.30 55.88
N ASP A 91 9.37 -48.25 56.61
CA ASP A 91 8.47 -47.20 56.11
C ASP A 91 9.14 -46.42 54.96
N GLY A 92 10.44 -46.12 55.06
CA GLY A 92 11.22 -45.48 54.01
C GLY A 92 11.30 -46.34 52.74
N GLN A 93 11.46 -47.65 52.89
CA GLN A 93 11.52 -48.58 51.76
C GLN A 93 10.15 -48.75 51.08
N GLN A 94 9.07 -48.81 51.85
CA GLN A 94 7.70 -48.82 51.31
C GLN A 94 7.36 -47.52 50.57
N ALA A 95 7.66 -46.34 51.16
CA ALA A 95 7.43 -45.06 50.50
C ALA A 95 8.23 -44.92 49.19
N LEU A 96 9.44 -45.48 49.14
CA LEU A 96 10.28 -45.47 47.94
C LEU A 96 9.71 -46.39 46.86
N GLU A 97 9.21 -47.56 47.23
CA GLU A 97 8.54 -48.50 46.32
C GLU A 97 7.23 -47.90 45.76
N GLU A 98 6.41 -47.28 46.61
CA GLU A 98 5.20 -46.56 46.19
C GLU A 98 5.52 -45.40 45.23
N ALA A 99 6.56 -44.61 45.52
CA ALA A 99 7.01 -43.56 44.63
C ALA A 99 7.50 -44.12 43.28
N GLN A 100 8.22 -45.25 43.29
CA GLN A 100 8.67 -45.90 42.06
C GLN A 100 7.51 -46.39 41.21
N ILE A 101 6.48 -46.98 41.83
CA ILE A 101 5.24 -47.40 41.15
C ILE A 101 4.50 -46.17 40.58
N ALA A 102 4.36 -45.10 41.35
CA ALA A 102 3.71 -43.87 40.90
C ALA A 102 4.44 -43.22 39.72
N ILE A 103 5.77 -43.22 39.75
CA ILE A 103 6.62 -42.72 38.66
C ILE A 103 6.43 -43.58 37.40
N GLN A 104 6.42 -44.91 37.51
CA GLN A 104 6.14 -45.79 36.37
C GLN A 104 4.75 -45.54 35.77
N GLN A 105 3.73 -45.37 36.61
CA GLN A 105 2.38 -45.02 36.15
C GLN A 105 2.34 -43.65 35.46
N LEU A 106 3.08 -42.66 35.97
CA LEU A 106 3.19 -41.34 35.36
C LEU A 106 3.85 -41.41 33.98
N PHE A 107 4.95 -42.17 33.84
CA PHE A 107 5.58 -42.40 32.54
C PHE A 107 4.62 -43.08 31.55
N GLY A 108 3.82 -44.05 32.02
CA GLY A 108 2.76 -44.65 31.22
C GLY A 108 1.75 -43.61 30.73
N LYS A 109 1.23 -42.76 31.64
CA LYS A 109 0.28 -41.69 31.29
C LYS A 109 0.88 -40.66 30.33
N ILE A 110 2.14 -40.25 30.52
CA ILE A 110 2.83 -39.31 29.63
C ILE A 110 2.97 -39.91 28.24
N LYS A 111 3.34 -41.19 28.15
CA LYS A 111 3.45 -41.90 26.87
C LYS A 111 2.09 -41.97 26.17
N ASP A 112 1.03 -42.31 26.89
CA ASP A 112 -0.33 -42.34 26.34
C ASP A 112 -0.80 -40.96 25.85
N ILE A 113 -0.48 -39.90 26.59
CA ILE A 113 -0.79 -38.51 26.18
C ILE A 113 -0.02 -38.15 24.92
N LYS A 114 1.27 -38.49 24.84
CA LYS A 114 2.12 -38.24 23.67
C LYS A 114 1.57 -38.98 22.44
N ASP A 115 1.24 -40.26 22.57
CA ASP A 115 0.71 -41.07 21.47
C ASP A 115 -0.66 -40.54 21.00
N LYS A 116 -1.51 -40.06 21.93
CA LYS A 116 -2.78 -39.41 21.59
C LYS A 116 -2.58 -38.05 20.90
N ALA A 117 -1.62 -37.25 21.38
CA ALA A 117 -1.31 -35.95 20.79
C ALA A 117 -0.77 -36.10 19.37
N GLU A 118 0.10 -37.08 19.13
CA GLU A 118 0.64 -37.38 17.79
C GLU A 118 -0.45 -37.85 16.83
N LYS A 119 -1.35 -38.73 17.28
CA LYS A 119 -2.54 -39.13 16.51
C LYS A 119 -3.45 -37.93 16.21
N SER A 120 -3.65 -37.03 17.18
CA SER A 120 -4.46 -35.83 17.00
C SER A 120 -3.80 -34.85 16.01
N GLU A 121 -2.49 -34.66 16.07
CA GLU A 121 -1.74 -33.83 15.12
C GLU A 121 -1.86 -34.39 13.69
N GLN A 122 -1.70 -35.71 13.53
CA GLN A 122 -1.84 -36.36 12.23
C GLN A 122 -3.26 -36.18 11.66
N MET A 123 -4.29 -36.35 12.49
CA MET A 123 -5.68 -36.12 12.09
C MET A 123 -5.90 -34.66 11.65
N VAL A 124 -5.36 -33.68 12.38
CA VAL A 124 -5.48 -32.26 12.01
C VAL A 124 -4.71 -31.97 10.71
N LYS A 125 -3.53 -32.57 10.50
CA LYS A 125 -2.79 -32.44 9.22
C LYS A 125 -3.58 -32.98 8.04
N GLU A 126 -4.27 -34.11 8.21
CA GLU A 126 -5.14 -34.67 7.16
C GLU A 126 -6.34 -33.78 6.88
N ILE A 127 -7.05 -33.32 7.91
CA ILE A 127 -8.19 -32.40 7.77
C ILE A 127 -7.76 -31.11 7.06
N THR A 128 -6.65 -30.51 7.49
CA THR A 128 -6.16 -29.24 6.91
C THR A 128 -5.63 -29.40 5.49
N ARG A 129 -5.10 -30.57 5.12
CA ARG A 129 -4.74 -30.89 3.73
C ARG A 129 -5.97 -30.89 2.84
N ASP A 130 -7.05 -31.53 3.26
CA ASP A 130 -8.27 -31.64 2.46
C ASP A 130 -8.97 -30.26 2.35
N ILE A 131 -8.93 -29.44 3.41
CA ILE A 131 -9.38 -28.04 3.36
C ILE A 131 -8.61 -27.23 2.31
N LYS A 132 -7.27 -27.39 2.23
CA LYS A 132 -6.46 -26.71 1.21
C LYS A 132 -6.87 -27.15 -0.20
N GLN A 133 -7.06 -28.44 -0.43
CA GLN A 133 -7.53 -28.94 -1.73
C GLN A 133 -8.89 -28.35 -2.09
N LEU A 134 -9.81 -28.26 -1.13
CA LEU A 134 -11.13 -27.67 -1.34
C LEU A 134 -11.04 -26.16 -1.63
N ASP A 135 -10.13 -25.43 -0.97
CA ASP A 135 -9.89 -24.02 -1.25
C ASP A 135 -9.32 -23.79 -2.66
N HIS A 136 -8.36 -24.63 -3.08
CA HIS A 136 -7.87 -24.63 -4.46
C HIS A 136 -9.00 -24.90 -5.46
N ALA A 137 -9.83 -25.92 -5.22
CA ALA A 137 -10.97 -26.24 -6.06
C ALA A 137 -11.96 -25.06 -6.13
N LYS A 138 -12.32 -24.47 -4.98
CA LYS A 138 -13.19 -23.29 -4.90
C LYS A 138 -12.61 -22.14 -5.71
N ARG A 139 -11.34 -21.79 -5.51
CA ARG A 139 -10.66 -20.69 -6.22
C ARG A 139 -10.62 -20.93 -7.73
N HIS A 140 -10.30 -22.16 -8.15
CA HIS A 140 -10.30 -22.53 -9.57
C HIS A 140 -11.70 -22.44 -10.17
N LEU A 141 -12.73 -22.96 -9.48
CA LEU A 141 -14.12 -22.87 -9.94
C LEU A 141 -14.59 -21.42 -10.05
N THR A 142 -14.34 -20.60 -9.03
CA THR A 142 -14.69 -19.17 -9.08
C THR A 142 -14.00 -18.48 -10.25
N THR A 143 -12.69 -18.72 -10.43
CA THR A 143 -11.93 -18.14 -11.55
C THR A 143 -12.50 -18.56 -12.90
N SER A 144 -12.84 -19.85 -13.07
CA SER A 144 -13.42 -20.39 -14.30
C SER A 144 -14.81 -19.80 -14.58
N ILE A 145 -15.68 -19.71 -13.56
CA ILE A 145 -17.01 -19.11 -13.68
C ILE A 145 -16.91 -17.64 -14.08
N THR A 146 -16.07 -16.86 -13.40
CA THR A 146 -15.87 -15.44 -13.74
C THR A 146 -15.32 -15.28 -15.16
N THR A 147 -14.34 -16.10 -15.54
CA THR A 147 -13.76 -16.05 -16.90
C THR A 147 -14.79 -16.41 -17.96
N LEU A 148 -15.63 -17.42 -17.72
CA LEU A 148 -16.69 -17.82 -18.65
C LEU A 148 -17.77 -16.74 -18.76
N ASN A 149 -18.19 -16.14 -17.65
CA ASN A 149 -19.15 -15.04 -17.65
C ASN A 149 -18.60 -13.83 -18.43
N HIS A 150 -17.34 -13.46 -18.21
CA HIS A 150 -16.68 -12.40 -18.96
C HIS A 150 -16.56 -12.74 -20.45
N LEU A 151 -16.30 -14.01 -20.82
CA LEU A 151 -16.26 -14.43 -22.21
C LEU A 151 -17.64 -14.32 -22.87
N HIS A 152 -18.70 -14.73 -22.16
CA HIS A 152 -20.07 -14.58 -22.61
C HIS A 152 -20.45 -13.10 -22.81
N MET A 153 -20.11 -12.25 -21.84
CA MET A 153 -20.29 -10.80 -21.94
C MET A 153 -19.52 -10.20 -23.12
N LEU A 154 -18.27 -10.65 -23.36
CA LEU A 154 -17.47 -10.18 -24.48
C LEU A 154 -18.11 -10.58 -25.81
N ALA A 155 -18.44 -11.86 -25.99
CA ALA A 155 -19.03 -12.36 -27.24
C ALA A 155 -20.38 -11.69 -27.55
N GLY A 156 -21.32 -11.69 -26.59
CA GLY A 156 -22.63 -11.04 -26.78
C GLY A 156 -22.52 -9.51 -26.87
N GLY A 157 -21.53 -8.92 -26.19
CA GLY A 157 -21.22 -7.51 -26.25
C GLY A 157 -20.70 -7.07 -27.61
N VAL A 158 -19.81 -7.85 -28.25
CA VAL A 158 -19.33 -7.56 -29.62
C VAL A 158 -20.49 -7.59 -30.62
N ASP A 159 -21.32 -8.64 -30.58
CA ASP A 159 -22.45 -8.77 -31.51
C ASP A 159 -23.47 -7.62 -31.33
N SER A 160 -23.73 -7.23 -30.08
CA SER A 160 -24.62 -6.10 -29.76
C SER A 160 -24.01 -4.76 -30.18
N LEU A 161 -22.70 -4.59 -29.99
CA LEU A 161 -21.96 -3.39 -30.38
C LEU A 161 -22.01 -3.18 -31.90
N GLU A 162 -21.76 -4.23 -32.68
CA GLU A 162 -21.86 -4.18 -34.15
C GLU A 162 -23.28 -3.84 -34.61
N ALA A 163 -24.31 -4.43 -33.97
CA ALA A 163 -25.71 -4.14 -34.30
C ALA A 163 -26.12 -2.68 -34.00
N MET A 164 -25.71 -2.14 -32.84
CA MET A 164 -26.02 -0.76 -32.46
C MET A 164 -25.23 0.28 -33.24
N THR A 165 -23.98 -0.06 -33.64
CA THR A 165 -23.16 0.77 -34.54
C THR A 165 -23.89 1.02 -35.86
N ARG A 166 -24.43 -0.05 -36.48
CA ARG A 166 -25.23 0.05 -37.72
C ARG A 166 -26.48 0.91 -37.58
N LYS A 167 -27.12 0.89 -36.41
CA LYS A 167 -28.32 1.68 -36.11
C LYS A 167 -28.02 3.11 -35.65
N ARG A 168 -26.74 3.47 -35.47
CA ARG A 168 -26.29 4.78 -34.98
C ARG A 168 -26.80 5.15 -33.58
N GLN A 169 -26.99 4.15 -32.70
CA GLN A 169 -27.46 4.37 -31.32
C GLN A 169 -26.30 4.73 -30.39
N TYR A 170 -25.67 5.89 -30.61
CA TYR A 170 -24.44 6.26 -29.89
C TYR A 170 -24.57 6.28 -28.36
N GLY A 171 -25.74 6.65 -27.82
CA GLY A 171 -25.95 6.75 -26.37
C GLY A 171 -25.79 5.41 -25.65
N GLU A 172 -26.33 4.33 -26.22
CA GLU A 172 -26.19 2.98 -25.68
C GLU A 172 -24.81 2.38 -26.00
N VAL A 173 -24.27 2.70 -27.18
CA VAL A 173 -22.95 2.26 -27.62
C VAL A 173 -21.85 2.70 -26.66
N ALA A 174 -21.91 3.93 -26.12
CA ALA A 174 -20.87 4.42 -25.21
C ALA A 174 -20.70 3.53 -23.97
N ASN A 175 -21.81 3.20 -23.31
CA ASN A 175 -21.82 2.35 -22.11
C ASN A 175 -21.41 0.92 -22.44
N LEU A 176 -21.95 0.35 -23.52
CA LEU A 176 -21.59 -1.01 -23.92
C LEU A 176 -20.12 -1.11 -24.31
N LEU A 177 -19.62 -0.15 -25.09
CA LEU A 177 -18.23 -0.11 -25.53
C LEU A 177 -17.28 -0.03 -24.33
N GLN A 178 -17.58 0.82 -23.34
CA GLN A 178 -16.77 0.89 -22.12
C GLN A 178 -16.74 -0.45 -21.38
N GLY A 179 -17.89 -1.11 -21.23
CA GLY A 179 -17.98 -2.44 -20.61
C GLY A 179 -17.19 -3.50 -21.38
N VAL A 180 -17.33 -3.54 -22.71
CA VAL A 180 -16.62 -4.47 -23.59
C VAL A 180 -15.10 -4.26 -23.53
N VAL A 181 -14.63 -3.00 -23.54
CA VAL A 181 -13.21 -2.67 -23.41
C VAL A 181 -12.67 -3.10 -22.04
N ASN A 182 -13.39 -2.82 -20.95
CA ASN A 182 -12.99 -3.24 -19.60
C ASN A 182 -12.93 -4.77 -19.46
N VAL A 183 -13.86 -5.50 -20.08
CA VAL A 183 -13.82 -6.97 -20.11
C VAL A 183 -12.63 -7.45 -20.95
N LEU A 184 -12.37 -6.83 -22.09
CA LEU A 184 -11.24 -7.14 -22.97
C LEU A 184 -9.89 -6.94 -22.24
N GLU A 185 -9.77 -5.97 -21.35
CA GLU A 185 -8.59 -5.77 -20.49
C GLU A 185 -8.21 -7.04 -19.72
N HIS A 186 -9.19 -7.70 -19.10
CA HIS A 186 -8.98 -8.95 -18.37
C HIS A 186 -8.52 -10.12 -19.26
N PHE A 187 -8.79 -10.05 -20.57
CA PHE A 187 -8.44 -11.09 -21.55
C PHE A 187 -7.09 -10.91 -22.24
N HIS A 188 -6.33 -9.85 -21.97
CA HIS A 188 -5.03 -9.62 -22.62
C HIS A 188 -4.04 -10.80 -22.45
N LYS A 189 -4.05 -11.42 -21.27
CA LYS A 189 -3.22 -12.61 -20.98
C LYS A 189 -3.64 -13.88 -21.75
N TYR A 190 -4.84 -13.88 -22.34
CA TYR A 190 -5.40 -15.00 -23.10
C TYR A 190 -5.38 -14.76 -24.62
N MET A 191 -4.68 -13.72 -25.10
CA MET A 191 -4.60 -13.37 -26.54
C MET A 191 -3.91 -14.44 -27.41
N GLY A 192 -3.27 -15.43 -26.80
CA GLY A 192 -2.76 -16.61 -27.53
C GLY A 192 -3.88 -17.53 -28.05
N ILE A 193 -5.10 -17.42 -27.52
CA ILE A 193 -6.25 -18.21 -27.95
C ILE A 193 -6.87 -17.55 -29.19
N PRO A 194 -6.93 -18.24 -30.36
CA PRO A 194 -7.38 -17.65 -31.61
C PRO A 194 -8.78 -17.02 -31.55
N GLN A 195 -9.72 -17.66 -30.85
CA GLN A 195 -11.10 -17.20 -30.73
C GLN A 195 -11.20 -15.88 -29.95
N ILE A 196 -10.42 -15.74 -28.87
CA ILE A 196 -10.39 -14.52 -28.06
C ILE A 196 -9.72 -13.39 -28.85
N ARG A 197 -8.66 -13.72 -29.61
CA ARG A 197 -8.00 -12.78 -30.51
C ARG A 197 -8.97 -12.28 -31.59
N GLN A 198 -9.74 -13.17 -32.21
CA GLN A 198 -10.75 -12.80 -33.20
C GLN A 198 -11.82 -11.86 -32.61
N LEU A 199 -12.30 -12.12 -31.39
CA LEU A 199 -13.21 -11.21 -30.70
C LEU A 199 -12.56 -9.84 -30.47
N SER A 200 -11.30 -9.79 -30.06
CA SER A 200 -10.55 -8.54 -29.90
C SER A 200 -10.42 -7.76 -31.20
N GLU A 201 -10.12 -8.45 -32.30
CA GLU A 201 -10.01 -7.84 -33.63
C GLU A 201 -11.37 -7.29 -34.09
N ARG A 202 -12.48 -7.98 -33.82
CA ARG A 202 -13.84 -7.46 -34.07
C ARG A 202 -14.15 -6.21 -33.25
N VAL A 203 -13.80 -6.18 -31.95
CA VAL A 203 -13.97 -4.96 -31.12
C VAL A 203 -13.19 -3.79 -31.71
N LYS A 204 -11.93 -4.02 -32.11
CA LYS A 204 -11.09 -2.96 -32.73
C LYS A 204 -11.66 -2.50 -34.06
N ALA A 205 -12.19 -3.40 -34.88
CA ALA A 205 -12.87 -3.04 -36.13
C ALA A 205 -14.10 -2.16 -35.86
N ALA A 206 -14.95 -2.55 -34.90
CA ALA A 206 -16.10 -1.76 -34.49
C ALA A 206 -15.72 -0.38 -33.94
N GLN A 207 -14.65 -0.29 -33.14
CA GLN A 207 -14.11 1.00 -32.66
C GLN A 207 -13.65 1.90 -33.81
N SER A 208 -12.94 1.34 -34.79
CA SER A 208 -12.49 2.08 -35.97
C SER A 208 -13.68 2.55 -36.82
N GLU A 209 -14.66 1.67 -37.05
CA GLU A 209 -15.88 2.00 -37.78
C GLU A 209 -16.65 3.12 -37.07
N LEU A 210 -16.90 3.01 -35.77
CA LEU A 210 -17.52 4.05 -34.95
C LEU A 210 -16.76 5.38 -35.04
N GLY A 211 -15.44 5.36 -34.93
CA GLY A 211 -14.62 6.56 -35.06
C GLY A 211 -14.80 7.24 -36.42
N THR A 212 -14.73 6.47 -37.51
CA THR A 212 -14.95 7.01 -38.87
C THR A 212 -16.37 7.52 -39.09
N GLN A 213 -17.36 6.80 -38.57
CA GLN A 213 -18.77 7.14 -38.67
C GLN A 213 -19.10 8.43 -37.91
N ILE A 214 -18.62 8.56 -36.67
CA ILE A 214 -18.78 9.78 -35.88
C ILE A 214 -18.15 10.96 -36.60
N LEU A 215 -16.91 10.82 -37.11
CA LEU A 215 -16.26 11.90 -37.85
C LEU A 215 -17.06 12.33 -39.09
N ALA A 216 -17.61 11.38 -39.85
CA ALA A 216 -18.47 11.67 -41.00
C ALA A 216 -19.77 12.37 -40.60
N ASP A 217 -20.39 11.97 -39.49
CA ASP A 217 -21.63 12.57 -38.99
C ASP A 217 -21.41 14.01 -38.54
N PHE A 218 -20.26 14.30 -37.93
CA PHE A 218 -19.85 15.67 -37.60
C PHE A 218 -19.59 16.49 -38.87
N GLU A 219 -18.99 15.92 -39.92
CA GLU A 219 -18.79 16.62 -41.20
C GLU A 219 -20.11 16.91 -41.93
N GLU A 220 -21.07 15.98 -41.88
CA GLU A 220 -22.40 16.16 -42.49
C GLU A 220 -23.22 17.20 -41.73
N ALA A 221 -23.17 17.18 -40.40
CA ALA A 221 -23.87 18.16 -39.57
C ALA A 221 -23.27 19.57 -39.73
N PHE A 222 -21.96 19.64 -39.96
CA PHE A 222 -21.23 20.89 -40.08
C PHE A 222 -20.52 20.98 -41.44
N PRO A 223 -21.24 21.18 -42.55
CA PRO A 223 -20.62 21.30 -43.86
C PRO A 223 -19.79 22.58 -43.97
N SER A 224 -18.64 22.50 -44.65
CA SER A 224 -17.85 23.68 -45.00
C SER A 224 -18.65 24.56 -45.99
N GLN A 225 -18.85 25.84 -45.64
CA GLN A 225 -19.41 26.96 -46.43
C GLN A 225 -20.08 26.61 -47.77
N GLY A 226 -21.41 26.75 -47.86
CA GLY A 226 -22.17 26.72 -49.14
C GLY A 226 -23.40 25.81 -49.20
N SER A 227 -23.63 24.95 -48.20
CA SER A 227 -24.85 24.13 -48.13
C SER A 227 -25.98 24.87 -47.42
N LYS A 228 -27.18 24.87 -48.01
CA LYS A 228 -28.37 25.64 -47.58
C LYS A 228 -29.04 25.15 -46.28
N ARG A 229 -28.43 24.21 -45.55
CA ARG A 229 -28.90 23.79 -44.22
C ARG A 229 -27.69 23.65 -43.29
N PRO A 230 -27.50 24.57 -42.32
CA PRO A 230 -26.64 24.26 -41.18
C PRO A 230 -27.31 23.11 -40.41
N GLY A 231 -26.62 21.98 -40.26
CA GLY A 231 -27.02 21.00 -39.26
C GLY A 231 -26.94 21.67 -37.89
N GLY A 232 -28.05 21.64 -37.17
CA GLY A 232 -28.11 22.14 -35.80
C GLY A 232 -27.52 21.14 -34.81
N PRO A 233 -27.33 21.53 -33.54
CA PRO A 233 -27.04 20.59 -32.47
C PRO A 233 -28.05 19.44 -32.49
N SER A 234 -27.56 18.21 -32.47
CA SER A 234 -28.38 17.00 -32.46
C SER A 234 -28.09 16.19 -31.20
N ASN A 235 -29.13 15.61 -30.60
CA ASN A 235 -28.97 14.65 -29.51
C ASN A 235 -28.08 13.48 -29.94
N VAL A 236 -28.12 13.10 -31.22
CA VAL A 236 -27.26 12.05 -31.79
C VAL A 236 -25.78 12.45 -31.73
N LEU A 237 -25.44 13.71 -32.01
CA LEU A 237 -24.05 14.19 -31.95
C LEU A 237 -23.57 14.35 -30.50
N ARG A 238 -24.45 14.76 -29.59
CA ARG A 238 -24.15 14.78 -28.16
C ARG A 238 -23.81 13.37 -27.66
N ASP A 239 -24.62 12.39 -28.04
CA ASP A 239 -24.39 10.99 -27.67
C ASP A 239 -23.12 10.45 -28.37
N ALA A 240 -22.82 10.90 -29.59
CA ALA A 240 -21.56 10.59 -30.28
C ALA A 240 -20.33 11.13 -29.53
N CYS A 241 -20.42 12.29 -28.88
CA CYS A 241 -19.35 12.79 -28.01
C CYS A 241 -19.05 11.85 -26.83
N LEU A 242 -20.07 11.18 -26.29
CA LEU A 242 -19.89 10.19 -25.22
C LEU A 242 -19.10 8.98 -25.74
N VAL A 243 -19.42 8.50 -26.93
CA VAL A 243 -18.65 7.42 -27.58
C VAL A 243 -17.22 7.87 -27.87
N ALA A 244 -17.02 9.10 -28.35
CA ALA A 244 -15.70 9.66 -28.63
C ALA A 244 -14.80 9.80 -27.38
N ASN A 245 -15.38 9.92 -26.19
CA ASN A 245 -14.63 9.90 -24.93
C ASN A 245 -14.10 8.50 -24.57
N VAL A 246 -14.80 7.43 -24.99
CA VAL A 246 -14.43 6.03 -24.74
C VAL A 246 -13.47 5.50 -25.81
N LEU A 247 -13.56 6.03 -27.03
CA LEU A 247 -12.67 5.72 -28.14
C LEU A 247 -11.24 6.30 -27.95
N ASP A 248 -10.38 6.06 -28.94
CA ASP A 248 -9.05 6.66 -28.99
C ASP A 248 -9.14 8.20 -28.90
N PRO A 249 -8.38 8.86 -28.00
CA PRO A 249 -8.35 10.31 -27.85
C PRO A 249 -8.12 11.09 -29.15
N ARG A 250 -7.51 10.46 -30.17
CA ARG A 250 -7.35 11.03 -31.51
C ARG A 250 -8.67 11.44 -32.15
N ILE A 251 -9.73 10.62 -32.00
CA ILE A 251 -11.05 10.92 -32.58
C ILE A 251 -11.61 12.20 -31.98
N LYS A 252 -11.59 12.31 -30.65
CA LYS A 252 -11.97 13.52 -29.92
C LYS A 252 -11.16 14.74 -30.39
N GLN A 253 -9.84 14.62 -30.50
CA GLN A 253 -8.98 15.71 -30.97
C GLN A 253 -9.32 16.17 -32.39
N GLU A 254 -9.60 15.24 -33.30
CA GLU A 254 -9.99 15.55 -34.67
C GLU A 254 -11.35 16.26 -34.75
N ILE A 255 -12.34 15.83 -33.96
CA ILE A 255 -13.64 16.51 -33.85
C ILE A 255 -13.44 17.95 -33.38
N ILE A 256 -12.72 18.13 -32.27
CA ILE A 256 -12.43 19.45 -31.68
C ILE A 256 -11.75 20.36 -32.71
N LYS A 257 -10.68 19.86 -33.36
CA LYS A 257 -9.89 20.61 -34.33
C LYS A 257 -10.71 21.03 -35.55
N LYS A 258 -11.50 20.13 -36.13
CA LYS A 258 -12.37 20.43 -37.28
C LYS A 258 -13.43 21.45 -36.91
N PHE A 259 -14.09 21.27 -35.77
CA PHE A 259 -15.12 22.18 -35.29
C PHE A 259 -14.59 23.60 -35.07
N ILE A 260 -13.45 23.75 -34.39
CA ILE A 260 -12.83 25.05 -34.17
C ILE A 260 -12.44 25.71 -35.50
N ARG A 261 -11.80 24.96 -36.40
CA ARG A 261 -11.39 25.46 -37.72
C ARG A 261 -12.58 25.98 -38.52
N GLN A 262 -13.71 25.29 -38.45
CA GLN A 262 -14.93 25.72 -39.12
C GLN A 262 -15.52 26.98 -38.49
N HIS A 263 -15.61 27.06 -37.17
CA HIS A 263 -16.11 28.25 -36.47
C HIS A 263 -15.25 29.50 -36.68
N LEU A 264 -13.94 29.32 -36.92
CA LEU A 264 -13.01 30.41 -37.21
C LEU A 264 -12.78 30.64 -38.71
N SER A 265 -13.43 29.88 -39.60
CA SER A 265 -13.27 30.03 -41.05
C SER A 265 -13.75 31.40 -41.55
N GLU A 266 -14.86 31.91 -41.01
CA GLU A 266 -15.38 33.25 -41.34
C GLU A 266 -14.40 34.34 -40.90
N TYR A 267 -13.79 34.20 -39.72
CA TYR A 267 -12.77 35.13 -39.24
C TYR A 267 -11.59 35.24 -40.20
N LEU A 268 -11.11 34.11 -40.71
CA LEU A 268 -10.02 34.04 -41.67
C LEU A 268 -10.35 34.72 -43.01
N VAL A 269 -11.62 34.86 -43.37
CA VAL A 269 -12.05 35.57 -44.59
C VAL A 269 -12.25 37.07 -44.31
N LEU A 270 -12.89 37.41 -43.20
CA LEU A 270 -13.21 38.79 -42.84
C LEU A 270 -11.97 39.63 -42.55
N PHE A 271 -10.93 39.04 -41.97
CA PHE A 271 -9.74 39.76 -41.51
C PHE A 271 -8.46 39.39 -42.28
N GLN A 272 -8.61 38.98 -43.54
CA GLN A 272 -7.50 38.82 -44.48
C GLN A 272 -6.72 40.12 -44.65
N GLU A 273 -5.45 40.02 -45.01
CA GLU A 273 -4.54 41.17 -45.10
C GLU A 273 -4.98 42.26 -46.08
N ASN A 274 -5.72 41.89 -47.12
CA ASN A 274 -6.24 42.81 -48.13
C ASN A 274 -7.51 43.54 -47.69
N GLN A 275 -8.07 43.22 -46.52
CA GLN A 275 -9.27 43.85 -46.00
C GLN A 275 -8.92 45.04 -45.11
N ASP A 276 -9.57 46.19 -45.33
CA ASP A 276 -9.36 47.39 -44.51
C ASP A 276 -9.73 47.21 -43.04
N VAL A 277 -10.56 46.20 -42.72
CA VAL A 277 -10.94 45.87 -41.34
C VAL A 277 -9.87 45.07 -40.59
N ALA A 278 -8.86 44.57 -41.30
CA ALA A 278 -7.75 43.80 -40.74
C ALA A 278 -6.66 44.66 -40.11
N TRP A 279 -6.62 45.96 -40.41
CA TRP A 279 -5.59 46.89 -39.94
C TRP A 279 -5.73 47.23 -38.45
N LEU A 280 -4.63 47.73 -37.87
CA LEU A 280 -4.47 47.97 -36.42
C LEU A 280 -5.46 48.99 -35.84
N ASP A 281 -5.90 49.96 -36.65
CA ASP A 281 -6.87 51.00 -36.26
C ASP A 281 -8.22 50.39 -35.86
N LYS A 282 -8.54 49.22 -36.40
CA LYS A 282 -9.80 48.49 -36.18
C LYS A 282 -9.59 47.20 -35.39
N ILE A 283 -8.51 47.07 -34.63
CA ILE A 283 -8.21 45.84 -33.84
C ILE A 283 -9.35 45.44 -32.91
N ASP A 284 -10.11 46.41 -32.39
CA ASP A 284 -11.31 46.17 -31.57
C ASP A 284 -12.38 45.33 -32.28
N ARG A 285 -12.46 45.42 -33.61
CA ARG A 285 -13.41 44.61 -34.41
C ARG A 285 -13.09 43.13 -34.33
N ARG A 286 -11.81 42.74 -34.26
CA ARG A 286 -11.39 41.33 -34.08
C ARG A 286 -11.88 40.80 -32.73
N TYR A 287 -11.66 41.58 -31.67
CA TYR A 287 -12.08 41.21 -30.31
C TYR A 287 -13.58 41.23 -30.12
N ALA A 288 -14.29 42.17 -30.74
CA ALA A 288 -15.75 42.20 -30.73
C ALA A 288 -16.35 41.03 -31.54
N TRP A 289 -15.69 40.62 -32.63
CA TRP A 289 -16.10 39.46 -33.42
C TRP A 289 -16.02 38.18 -32.59
N ILE A 290 -14.88 37.88 -31.97
CA ILE A 290 -14.74 36.64 -31.18
C ILE A 290 -15.67 36.63 -29.96
N LYS A 291 -15.88 37.77 -29.29
CA LYS A 291 -16.84 37.85 -28.17
C LYS A 291 -18.25 37.45 -28.60
N ARG A 292 -18.72 37.94 -29.76
CA ARG A 292 -20.02 37.55 -30.34
C ARG A 292 -20.03 36.08 -30.74
N GLN A 293 -18.97 35.59 -31.36
CA GLN A 293 -18.87 34.20 -31.78
C GLN A 293 -18.90 33.22 -30.59
N LEU A 294 -18.23 33.55 -29.48
CA LEU A 294 -18.26 32.71 -28.27
C LEU A 294 -19.66 32.69 -27.63
N LEU A 295 -20.39 33.81 -27.63
CA LEU A 295 -21.77 33.84 -27.15
C LEU A 295 -22.71 33.02 -28.05
N ASP A 296 -22.58 33.17 -29.37
CA ASP A 296 -23.36 32.39 -30.34
C ASP A 296 -23.09 30.88 -30.21
N TYR A 297 -21.83 30.51 -29.95
CA TYR A 297 -21.44 29.14 -29.65
C TYR A 297 -22.10 28.62 -28.36
N GLU A 298 -22.01 29.37 -27.26
CA GLU A 298 -22.59 28.96 -25.97
C GLU A 298 -24.11 28.76 -26.07
N GLU A 299 -24.80 29.63 -26.80
CA GLU A 299 -26.25 29.54 -27.01
C GLU A 299 -26.65 28.33 -27.87
N LYS A 300 -25.94 28.09 -28.98
CA LYS A 300 -26.31 27.06 -29.96
C LYS A 300 -25.76 25.68 -29.62
N TYR A 301 -24.53 25.60 -29.12
CA TYR A 301 -23.77 24.35 -29.01
C TYR A 301 -23.31 24.02 -27.60
N GLY A 302 -23.52 24.91 -26.63
CA GLY A 302 -23.05 24.73 -25.25
C GLY A 302 -23.50 23.42 -24.59
N ARG A 303 -24.69 22.89 -24.95
CA ARG A 303 -25.23 21.62 -24.42
C ARG A 303 -24.88 20.38 -25.25
N MET A 304 -24.21 20.55 -26.39
CA MET A 304 -23.90 19.45 -27.31
C MET A 304 -22.57 18.77 -26.96
N PHE A 305 -21.57 19.57 -26.55
CA PHE A 305 -20.27 19.05 -26.15
C PHE A 305 -20.19 18.86 -24.64
N PRO A 306 -19.49 17.84 -24.14
CA PRO A 306 -19.19 17.70 -22.72
C PRO A 306 -18.35 18.89 -22.20
N ASP A 307 -18.65 19.35 -20.99
CA ASP A 307 -17.96 20.50 -20.36
C ASP A 307 -16.44 20.26 -20.23
N GLU A 308 -16.01 19.00 -20.04
CA GLU A 308 -14.58 18.66 -19.93
C GLU A 308 -13.81 18.84 -21.24
N TRP A 309 -14.49 19.05 -22.36
CA TRP A 309 -13.83 19.38 -23.63
C TRP A 309 -13.39 20.84 -23.66
N CYS A 310 -13.96 21.69 -22.80
CA CYS A 310 -13.62 23.11 -22.66
C CYS A 310 -13.64 23.86 -24.00
N MET A 311 -14.62 23.56 -24.86
CA MET A 311 -14.66 24.03 -26.25
C MET A 311 -14.61 25.55 -26.40
N THR A 312 -15.31 26.30 -25.55
CA THR A 312 -15.29 27.77 -25.56
C THR A 312 -13.87 28.33 -25.35
N GLU A 313 -13.11 27.73 -24.41
CA GLU A 313 -11.72 28.12 -24.15
C GLU A 313 -10.83 27.77 -25.35
N ARG A 314 -10.99 26.57 -25.93
CA ARG A 314 -10.22 26.15 -27.11
C ARG A 314 -10.44 27.05 -28.33
N ILE A 315 -11.68 27.46 -28.59
CA ILE A 315 -12.00 28.42 -29.67
C ILE A 315 -11.27 29.75 -29.40
N ALA A 316 -11.29 30.24 -28.17
CA ALA A 316 -10.61 31.48 -27.80
C ALA A 316 -9.08 31.37 -27.94
N VAL A 317 -8.50 30.25 -27.52
CA VAL A 317 -7.07 29.96 -27.64
C VAL A 317 -6.65 29.91 -29.11
N GLU A 318 -7.37 29.17 -29.95
CA GLU A 318 -7.05 29.07 -31.38
C GLU A 318 -7.21 30.43 -32.08
N PHE A 319 -8.26 31.19 -31.74
CA PHE A 319 -8.42 32.56 -32.20
C PHE A 319 -7.21 33.43 -31.85
N CYS A 320 -6.66 33.32 -30.63
CA CYS A 320 -5.49 34.08 -30.23
C CYS A 320 -4.26 33.72 -31.07
N HIS A 321 -4.02 32.43 -31.30
CA HIS A 321 -2.91 31.97 -32.14
C HIS A 321 -3.04 32.45 -33.59
N ILE A 322 -4.21 32.30 -34.21
CA ILE A 322 -4.47 32.81 -35.56
C ILE A 322 -4.28 34.32 -35.61
N THR A 323 -4.85 35.05 -34.65
CA THR A 323 -4.77 36.52 -34.61
C THR A 323 -3.33 37.01 -34.48
N LYS A 324 -2.50 36.34 -33.67
CA LYS A 324 -1.06 36.65 -33.57
C LYS A 324 -0.38 36.54 -34.94
N VAL A 325 -0.62 35.43 -35.64
CA VAL A 325 0.00 35.16 -36.95
C VAL A 325 -0.47 36.18 -37.99
N GLU A 326 -1.77 36.41 -38.08
CA GLU A 326 -2.37 37.34 -39.05
C GLU A 326 -1.95 38.79 -38.78
N LEU A 327 -1.94 39.24 -37.51
CA LEU A 327 -1.47 40.59 -37.16
C LEU A 327 0.02 40.75 -37.49
N ALA A 328 0.86 39.77 -37.18
CA ALA A 328 2.27 39.80 -37.54
C ALA A 328 2.49 39.85 -39.06
N LYS A 329 1.58 39.25 -39.85
CA LYS A 329 1.62 39.29 -41.32
C LYS A 329 1.24 40.68 -41.85
N VAL A 330 0.10 41.20 -41.40
CA VAL A 330 -0.41 42.54 -41.74
C VAL A 330 0.59 43.64 -41.39
N MET A 331 1.17 43.59 -40.20
CA MET A 331 2.15 44.58 -39.74
C MET A 331 3.46 44.54 -40.54
N ARG A 332 3.94 43.33 -40.91
CA ARG A 332 5.12 43.20 -41.78
C ARG A 332 4.89 43.83 -43.16
N THR A 333 3.70 43.64 -43.74
CA THR A 333 3.36 44.14 -45.07
C THR A 333 3.27 45.68 -45.10
N ARG A 334 2.73 46.29 -44.05
CA ARG A 334 2.50 47.75 -43.95
C ARG A 334 3.39 48.40 -42.88
N ALA A 335 4.62 47.90 -42.70
CA ALA A 335 5.51 48.32 -41.61
C ALA A 335 5.78 49.84 -41.59
N LYS A 336 5.83 50.48 -42.76
CA LYS A 336 6.06 51.92 -42.92
C LYS A 336 4.87 52.79 -42.49
N GLU A 337 3.68 52.20 -42.37
CA GLU A 337 2.46 52.89 -41.99
C GLU A 337 2.17 52.79 -40.48
N ILE A 338 3.10 52.20 -39.71
CA ILE A 338 2.95 52.02 -38.27
C ILE A 338 3.45 53.27 -37.55
N GLU A 339 2.52 54.01 -36.96
CA GLU A 339 2.82 55.14 -36.08
C GLU A 339 2.78 54.72 -34.61
N VAL A 340 3.54 55.43 -33.76
CA VAL A 340 3.63 55.15 -32.31
C VAL A 340 2.28 55.13 -31.63
N LYS A 341 1.42 56.13 -31.89
CA LYS A 341 0.08 56.23 -31.27
C LYS A 341 -0.79 55.04 -31.66
N LEU A 342 -0.73 54.63 -32.93
CA LEU A 342 -1.47 53.49 -33.46
C LEU A 342 -0.97 52.18 -32.84
N LEU A 343 0.35 52.01 -32.72
CA LEU A 343 0.97 50.83 -32.12
C LEU A 343 0.63 50.71 -30.63
N LEU A 344 0.76 51.79 -29.86
CA LEU A 344 0.41 51.81 -28.44
C LEU A 344 -1.08 51.56 -28.22
N PHE A 345 -1.94 52.12 -29.07
CA PHE A 345 -3.38 51.82 -29.07
C PHE A 345 -3.62 50.32 -29.27
N ALA A 346 -3.01 49.71 -30.28
CA ALA A 346 -3.18 48.29 -30.57
C ALA A 346 -2.66 47.39 -29.44
N ILE A 347 -1.49 47.69 -28.87
CA ILE A 347 -0.92 46.97 -27.72
C ILE A 347 -1.88 47.05 -26.53
N GLN A 348 -2.32 48.25 -26.15
CA GLN A 348 -3.22 48.44 -25.01
C GLN A 348 -4.52 47.66 -25.17
N ARG A 349 -5.15 47.72 -26.36
CA ARG A 349 -6.37 46.96 -26.65
C ARG A 349 -6.15 45.45 -26.58
N THR A 350 -5.02 44.98 -27.10
CA THR A 350 -4.65 43.55 -27.07
C THR A 350 -4.43 43.06 -25.64
N THR A 351 -3.65 43.78 -24.84
CA THR A 351 -3.38 43.40 -23.44
C THR A 351 -4.66 43.42 -22.60
N ASN A 352 -5.55 44.39 -22.83
CA ASN A 352 -6.87 44.41 -22.18
C ASN A 352 -7.73 43.20 -22.56
N PHE A 353 -7.66 42.76 -23.82
CA PHE A 353 -8.37 41.56 -24.27
C PHE A 353 -7.77 40.27 -23.66
N GLU A 354 -6.45 40.12 -23.64
CA GLU A 354 -5.78 39.01 -22.96
C GLU A 354 -6.12 38.96 -21.46
N GLY A 355 -6.20 40.11 -20.80
CA GLY A 355 -6.65 40.21 -19.40
C GLY A 355 -8.14 39.91 -19.20
N LEU A 356 -8.97 40.05 -20.24
CA LEU A 356 -10.37 39.61 -20.19
C LEU A 356 -10.48 38.09 -20.33
N LEU A 357 -9.69 37.49 -21.23
CA LEU A 357 -9.65 36.03 -21.38
C LEU A 357 -9.15 35.34 -20.11
N SER A 358 -8.14 35.89 -19.44
CA SER A 358 -7.60 35.35 -18.20
C SER A 358 -8.57 35.38 -17.01
N LYS A 359 -9.55 36.30 -17.03
CA LYS A 359 -10.62 36.36 -16.05
C LYS A 359 -11.74 35.35 -16.34
N ARG A 360 -11.95 35.03 -17.63
CA ARG A 360 -13.03 34.14 -18.07
C ARG A 360 -12.59 32.67 -18.09
N PHE A 361 -11.32 32.39 -18.33
CA PHE A 361 -10.80 31.07 -18.60
C PHE A 361 -9.64 30.70 -17.68
N THR A 362 -9.54 29.40 -17.40
CA THR A 362 -8.53 28.86 -16.48
C THR A 362 -7.16 28.71 -17.15
N GLY A 363 -7.13 28.59 -18.49
CA GLY A 363 -5.92 28.34 -19.25
C GLY A 363 -5.53 26.86 -19.31
N CYS A 364 -6.42 25.94 -18.91
CA CYS A 364 -6.16 24.50 -18.93
C CYS A 364 -5.87 23.97 -20.34
N THR A 365 -6.47 24.59 -21.37
CA THR A 365 -6.35 24.15 -22.77
C THR A 365 -5.07 24.63 -23.47
N LEU A 366 -4.30 25.52 -22.84
CA LEU A 366 -3.01 26.02 -23.36
C LEU A 366 -1.88 25.00 -23.27
N THR A 367 -2.05 23.96 -22.44
CA THR A 367 -1.01 22.94 -22.17
C THR A 367 -1.24 21.61 -22.88
N ASP A 368 -2.26 21.50 -23.73
CA ASP A 368 -2.60 20.30 -24.51
C ASP A 368 -1.62 20.05 -25.69
N ILE A 369 -0.33 20.08 -25.40
CA ILE A 369 0.71 19.52 -26.26
C ILE A 369 0.71 18.00 -25.99
N PRO A 370 0.63 17.15 -27.03
CA PRO A 370 0.62 15.70 -26.84
C PRO A 370 1.88 15.25 -26.07
N GLY A 371 1.70 14.73 -24.86
CA GLY A 371 2.77 14.17 -24.01
C GLY A 371 2.91 14.75 -22.60
N LYS A 372 2.20 15.82 -22.22
CA LYS A 372 2.16 16.29 -20.82
C LYS A 372 0.93 15.74 -20.10
N LYS A 373 1.14 14.86 -19.12
CA LYS A 373 0.07 14.45 -18.17
C LYS A 373 -0.44 15.69 -17.42
N ARG A 374 -1.75 15.74 -17.21
CA ARG A 374 -2.43 16.67 -16.29
C ARG A 374 -1.64 16.73 -14.96
N PRO A 375 -1.35 17.92 -14.41
CA PRO A 375 -1.16 18.01 -12.97
C PRO A 375 -2.53 17.70 -12.35
N GLU A 376 -2.63 16.56 -11.67
CA GLU A 376 -3.77 16.29 -10.79
C GLU A 376 -3.87 17.44 -9.80
N SER A 377 -5.04 18.07 -9.73
CA SER A 377 -5.40 18.94 -8.61
C SER A 377 -5.28 18.10 -7.33
N PRO A 378 -4.77 18.63 -6.21
CA PRO A 378 -4.78 17.90 -4.96
C PRO A 378 -6.25 17.63 -4.61
N LEU A 379 -6.66 16.37 -4.67
CA LEU A 379 -7.89 15.94 -4.04
C LEU A 379 -7.70 16.16 -2.53
N ASP A 380 -8.63 16.87 -1.90
CA ASP A 380 -8.71 16.92 -0.45
C ASP A 380 -8.70 15.49 0.11
N PRO A 381 -7.85 15.16 1.09
CA PRO A 381 -7.81 13.83 1.66
C PRO A 381 -9.07 13.60 2.50
N THR A 382 -10.10 13.02 1.90
CA THR A 382 -11.26 12.45 2.59
C THR A 382 -10.82 11.17 3.30
N ASN A 383 -10.08 11.30 4.40
CA ASN A 383 -9.76 10.19 5.28
C ASN A 383 -10.45 10.39 6.64
N PRO A 384 -11.54 9.67 6.96
CA PRO A 384 -12.37 9.90 8.15
C PRO A 384 -11.79 9.40 9.48
N PHE A 385 -10.47 9.18 9.57
CA PHE A 385 -9.81 8.47 10.69
C PHE A 385 -8.55 9.16 11.22
N LEU A 386 -8.46 10.49 11.13
CA LEU A 386 -7.47 11.24 11.90
C LEU A 386 -8.20 12.07 12.95
N ASP A 387 -8.29 11.47 14.14
CA ASP A 387 -8.85 12.03 15.36
C ASP A 387 -8.18 13.35 15.75
N GLU A 388 -9.03 14.30 16.16
CA GLU A 388 -8.65 15.46 16.94
C GLU A 388 -7.99 15.02 18.25
N SER A 389 -6.76 15.47 18.49
CA SER A 389 -6.28 15.73 19.85
C SER A 389 -5.02 16.60 19.82
N GLY A 390 -5.05 17.69 20.59
CA GLY A 390 -3.83 18.26 21.17
C GLY A 390 -3.42 19.66 20.71
N GLU A 391 -4.03 20.66 21.37
CA GLU A 391 -3.35 21.81 21.99
C GLU A 391 -2.75 22.95 21.14
N ASP A 392 -3.40 24.10 21.30
CA ASP A 392 -2.94 25.47 21.15
C ASP A 392 -1.77 25.78 22.10
N VAL A 393 -0.58 26.07 21.57
CA VAL A 393 0.43 26.93 22.24
C VAL A 393 1.31 27.65 21.22
N GLY A 394 1.32 28.99 21.29
CA GLY A 394 2.56 29.77 21.30
C GLY A 394 3.15 30.20 19.95
N ALA A 395 3.01 31.50 19.67
CA ALA A 395 3.82 32.22 18.71
C ALA A 395 5.27 32.36 19.18
N GLU A 396 6.25 32.01 18.34
CA GLU A 396 7.53 32.72 18.25
C GLU A 396 8.05 32.70 16.80
N LYS A 397 8.63 33.84 16.40
CA LYS A 397 9.34 34.07 15.15
C LYS A 397 10.66 33.31 15.19
N ASP A 398 11.07 32.70 14.09
CA ASP A 398 12.49 32.65 13.74
C ASP A 398 12.70 32.49 12.23
N GLU A 399 13.80 33.10 11.80
CA GLU A 399 14.17 33.41 10.43
C GLU A 399 14.75 32.21 9.66
N GLU A 400 14.63 32.30 8.34
CA GLU A 400 15.61 31.85 7.34
C GLU A 400 15.92 30.34 7.18
N PHE A 401 15.17 29.68 6.29
CA PHE A 401 15.76 28.74 5.31
C PHE A 401 15.02 28.83 3.97
N ALA A 402 15.66 29.49 3.01
CA ALA A 402 15.18 29.65 1.63
C ALA A 402 15.17 28.30 0.90
N LYS A 403 14.02 27.61 0.90
CA LYS A 403 13.70 26.60 -0.12
C LYS A 403 13.38 27.32 -1.44
N PRO A 404 13.88 26.85 -2.60
CA PRO A 404 13.58 27.48 -3.87
C PRO A 404 12.08 27.38 -4.13
N ARG A 405 11.40 28.54 -4.08
CA ARG A 405 10.01 28.65 -4.51
C ARG A 405 9.96 28.18 -5.97
N LYS A 406 9.23 27.09 -6.22
CA LYS A 406 8.83 26.68 -7.57
C LYS A 406 8.28 27.91 -8.29
N PRO A 407 8.61 28.13 -9.59
CA PRO A 407 8.18 29.32 -10.30
C PRO A 407 6.65 29.43 -10.20
N LYS A 408 6.17 30.57 -9.68
CA LYS A 408 4.75 30.92 -9.67
C LYS A 408 4.22 30.74 -11.08
N ALA A 409 3.06 30.08 -11.22
CA ALA A 409 2.32 30.06 -12.47
C ALA A 409 2.18 31.51 -12.99
N PRO A 410 2.24 31.76 -14.31
CA PRO A 410 2.15 33.12 -14.84
C PRO A 410 0.86 33.79 -14.33
N ASP A 411 0.98 35.03 -13.82
CA ASP A 411 -0.12 35.85 -13.28
C ASP A 411 -1.26 36.10 -14.30
N ASN A 412 -1.08 35.68 -15.55
CA ASN A 412 -2.13 35.57 -16.56
C ASN A 412 -1.72 34.50 -17.61
N PRO A 413 -2.47 33.39 -17.76
CA PRO A 413 -2.13 32.33 -18.72
C PRO A 413 -2.24 32.75 -20.19
N PHE A 414 -3.03 33.79 -20.50
CA PHE A 414 -3.21 34.32 -21.86
C PHE A 414 -2.25 35.47 -22.20
N HIS A 415 -1.44 35.93 -21.24
CA HIS A 415 -0.53 37.04 -21.46
C HIS A 415 0.52 36.71 -22.51
N GLY A 416 0.65 37.57 -23.51
CA GLY A 416 1.67 37.41 -24.54
C GLY A 416 1.32 36.38 -25.62
N ILE A 417 0.09 35.84 -25.67
CA ILE A 417 -0.29 34.96 -26.78
C ILE A 417 -0.39 35.78 -28.07
N ILE A 418 -1.13 36.89 -28.04
CA ILE A 418 -1.26 37.82 -29.16
C ILE A 418 -0.21 38.93 -29.04
N SER A 419 -0.10 39.57 -27.88
CA SER A 419 0.66 40.83 -27.71
C SER A 419 2.15 40.73 -28.05
N LYS A 420 2.75 39.52 -28.01
CA LYS A 420 4.11 39.28 -28.51
C LYS A 420 4.30 39.58 -30.00
N CYS A 421 3.23 39.64 -30.82
CA CYS A 421 3.36 40.00 -32.24
C CYS A 421 3.83 41.45 -32.46
N PHE A 422 3.68 42.32 -31.45
CA PHE A 422 4.09 43.73 -31.55
C PHE A 422 5.59 43.94 -31.26
N GLU A 423 6.26 42.99 -30.58
CA GLU A 423 7.67 43.12 -30.18
C GLU A 423 8.62 43.54 -31.31
N PRO A 424 8.54 42.98 -32.54
CA PRO A 424 9.44 43.37 -33.62
C PRO A 424 9.26 44.81 -34.11
N HIS A 425 8.19 45.50 -33.70
CA HIS A 425 7.84 46.84 -34.14
C HIS A 425 7.97 47.89 -33.03
N LEU A 426 8.45 47.50 -31.85
CA LEU A 426 8.67 48.41 -30.71
C LEU A 426 9.77 49.45 -30.97
N TYR A 427 10.63 49.25 -31.97
CA TYR A 427 11.62 50.26 -32.38
C TYR A 427 10.98 51.59 -32.74
N VAL A 428 9.75 51.58 -33.29
CA VAL A 428 8.97 52.79 -33.61
C VAL A 428 8.73 53.66 -32.36
N TYR A 429 8.55 53.05 -31.20
CA TYR A 429 8.42 53.76 -29.93
C TYR A 429 9.75 54.38 -29.49
N ILE A 430 10.85 53.62 -29.62
CA ILE A 430 12.21 54.07 -29.26
C ILE A 430 12.59 55.29 -30.12
N GLU A 431 12.41 55.20 -31.43
CA GLU A 431 12.68 56.28 -32.41
C GLU A 431 11.83 57.54 -32.20
N SER A 432 10.78 57.48 -31.37
CA SER A 432 9.91 58.63 -31.08
C SER A 432 10.19 59.30 -29.74
N GLN A 433 11.01 58.68 -28.90
CA GLN A 433 11.48 59.25 -27.64
C GLN A 433 12.81 60.00 -27.80
N ASP A 434 13.59 59.63 -28.82
CA ASP A 434 14.71 60.41 -29.36
C ASP A 434 14.19 61.59 -30.22
#